data_AF-A0A091N230-F1
#
_entry.id   AF-A0A091N230-F1
#
_cell.length_a   1.000
_cell.length_b   1.000
_cell.length_c   1.000
_cell.angle_alpha   90.00
_cell.angle_beta   90.00
_cell.angle_gamma   90.00
#
_symmetry.space_group_name_H-M   'P 1'
#
loop_
_entity.id
_entity.type
_entity.pdbx_description
1 polymer ?
#
loop_
_entity_poly.entity_id
_entity_poly.type
_entity_poly.pdbx_seq_one_letter_code
_entity_poly.pdbx_strand_id
1 'polypeptide(L)'
;EKHISILRDFADLEKLANIKEGVFTMSGSKNTDLHVTDEKKPCPLCSEEKYKACYTHKLYRHLQNFHWKVSVEFEGYRMCICYLPCHPVKPNLIGNQTFSKPGAHYHCIICSATIARRTDMISHINRHVNKGETESRFITAPISKSSLEVLKESATDVRVLPNYSTPQKTDSYFNPKMKLNRQLIFCALAALAEERNPIECLDAFGATGIMGLQWAKHLRSSVRVTINDCNENSVAMIRENCLLNQMKVKLDTKEEDNGEAMGDAEDITVEVTKMDANVIMHLRSFDFIHLDPYGTSVNYLDSAFRNVRNLGIVSLTSTDISSLYAKAQHVALRHYGCNIVRTEYYKELAARIVIAAVTRAAARCNKGIEVLLAVALEHFVLVVVRVLRGPSPADDSAKKVRYLIHCQWCEERIFQKEGNMVEENPYQQLPCDCHGSMPGKTAVALGPLWSGALFNAGFLRRMYLEAVQYGLEETQSLLKTLVCEAECTKHSSIHTAHDESKQEECGVYIKTLSNSPECFLVHGK
;
A
#
# COMPACT_ATOMS: atom_id res chain seq x y z
N GLU A 1 -2.15 -21.86 20.41
CA GLU A 1 -1.63 -23.25 20.41
C GLU A 1 -2.00 -23.93 19.09
N LYS A 2 -1.46 -25.12 18.78
CA LYS A 2 -1.86 -25.89 17.59
C LYS A 2 -3.13 -26.69 17.89
N HIS A 3 -4.06 -26.78 16.93
CA HIS A 3 -5.25 -27.62 17.09
C HIS A 3 -4.87 -29.10 17.16
N ILE A 4 -5.55 -29.89 18.00
CA ILE A 4 -5.26 -31.32 18.26
C ILE A 4 -5.34 -32.25 17.02
N SER A 5 -5.81 -31.73 15.88
CA SER A 5 -5.81 -32.43 14.59
C SER A 5 -4.54 -32.17 13.77
N ILE A 6 -3.53 -31.50 14.32
CA ILE A 6 -2.27 -31.13 13.63
C ILE A 6 -1.10 -31.80 14.35
N LEU A 7 -0.62 -32.90 13.79
CA LEU A 7 0.29 -33.86 14.43
C LEU A 7 1.55 -34.07 13.59
N ARG A 8 2.57 -34.75 14.09
CA ARG A 8 3.77 -35.10 13.32
C ARG A 8 3.74 -36.57 12.91
N ASP A 9 3.52 -37.43 13.89
CA ASP A 9 3.60 -38.88 13.77
C ASP A 9 2.29 -39.55 14.18
N PHE A 10 2.05 -40.79 13.72
CA PHE A 10 0.81 -41.51 14.05
C PHE A 10 0.70 -41.79 15.56
N ALA A 11 1.84 -41.98 16.23
CA ALA A 11 1.94 -42.12 17.68
C ALA A 11 1.33 -40.93 18.44
N ASP A 12 1.40 -39.70 17.91
CA ASP A 12 0.73 -38.54 18.52
C ASP A 12 -0.80 -38.74 18.57
N LEU A 13 -1.38 -39.33 17.51
CA LEU A 13 -2.82 -39.58 17.40
C LEU A 13 -3.25 -40.76 18.28
N GLU A 14 -2.41 -41.79 18.39
CA GLU A 14 -2.59 -42.90 19.33
C GLU A 14 -2.53 -42.44 20.79
N LYS A 15 -1.59 -41.54 21.11
CA LYS A 15 -1.42 -40.93 22.44
C LYS A 15 -2.62 -40.05 22.81
N LEU A 16 -3.12 -39.23 21.90
CA LEU A 16 -4.39 -38.49 22.09
C LEU A 16 -5.61 -39.40 22.31
N ALA A 17 -5.55 -40.65 21.82
CA ALA A 17 -6.58 -41.67 21.98
C ALA A 17 -6.34 -42.60 23.19
N ASN A 18 -5.32 -42.35 24.02
CA ASN A 18 -4.88 -43.21 25.12
C ASN A 18 -4.66 -44.69 24.70
N ILE A 19 -4.11 -44.89 23.50
CA ILE A 19 -3.62 -46.18 23.01
C ILE A 19 -2.14 -46.30 23.44
N LYS A 20 -1.74 -47.47 23.96
CA LYS A 20 -0.33 -47.74 24.27
C LYS A 20 0.43 -48.02 22.98
N GLU A 21 1.63 -47.46 22.86
CA GLU A 21 2.52 -47.69 21.71
C GLU A 21 2.83 -49.19 21.55
N GLY A 22 2.92 -49.66 20.29
CA GLY A 22 3.38 -51.01 19.94
C GLY A 22 2.33 -52.15 19.93
N VAL A 23 1.07 -51.91 20.30
CA VAL A 23 0.06 -52.98 20.49
C VAL A 23 -0.30 -53.76 19.22
N PHE A 24 -0.09 -53.21 18.01
CA PHE A 24 -0.46 -53.86 16.74
C PHE A 24 0.68 -54.03 15.72
N THR A 25 1.91 -53.69 16.07
CA THR A 25 3.09 -53.81 15.19
C THR A 25 3.80 -55.16 15.33
N MET A 26 3.09 -56.27 15.10
CA MET A 26 3.67 -57.60 14.84
C MET A 26 2.59 -58.57 14.33
N SER A 27 2.75 -59.10 13.11
CA SER A 27 1.95 -60.23 12.61
C SER A 27 2.63 -61.55 12.99
N GLY A 28 2.44 -62.01 14.22
CA GLY A 28 3.06 -63.23 14.75
C GLY A 28 2.32 -63.76 15.97
N SER A 29 2.30 -65.09 16.15
CA SER A 29 1.50 -65.74 17.17
C SER A 29 2.19 -65.80 18.54
N LYS A 30 1.40 -65.58 19.61
CA LYS A 30 1.17 -66.56 20.70
C LYS A 30 0.15 -66.03 21.71
N ASN A 31 -0.59 -66.93 22.33
CA ASN A 31 -1.47 -66.62 23.45
C ASN A 31 -0.65 -66.34 24.72
N THR A 32 -0.97 -65.26 25.41
CA THR A 32 -0.78 -65.09 26.86
C THR A 32 -1.94 -64.24 27.38
N ASP A 33 -2.60 -64.70 28.44
CA ASP A 33 -3.77 -64.02 28.98
C ASP A 33 -3.38 -62.74 29.72
N LEU A 34 -3.66 -61.59 29.08
CA LEU A 34 -3.63 -60.28 29.71
C LEU A 34 -5.06 -59.80 29.87
N HIS A 35 -5.52 -59.80 31.13
CA HIS A 35 -6.85 -59.37 31.55
C HIS A 35 -7.01 -57.84 31.45
N VAL A 36 -6.93 -57.31 30.22
CA VAL A 36 -7.22 -55.91 29.92
C VAL A 36 -8.74 -55.72 30.03
N THR A 37 -9.17 -54.88 30.97
CA THR A 37 -10.51 -54.31 30.97
C THR A 37 -10.69 -53.52 29.67
N ASP A 38 -11.40 -54.08 28.69
CA ASP A 38 -11.51 -53.55 27.32
C ASP A 38 -12.45 -52.33 27.27
N GLU A 39 -12.00 -51.26 27.92
CA GLU A 39 -12.65 -49.96 27.97
C GLU A 39 -12.88 -49.44 26.55
N LYS A 40 -14.14 -49.11 26.27
CA LYS A 40 -14.54 -48.54 24.99
C LYS A 40 -14.06 -47.08 24.94
N LYS A 41 -13.12 -46.79 24.05
CA LYS A 41 -12.50 -45.47 23.93
C LYS A 41 -13.15 -44.65 22.80
N PRO A 42 -13.40 -43.34 23.01
CA PRO A 42 -13.85 -42.44 21.96
C PRO A 42 -12.70 -42.09 20.99
N CYS A 43 -13.02 -41.47 19.86
CA CYS A 43 -12.00 -40.91 18.97
C CYS A 43 -11.78 -39.42 19.28
N PRO A 44 -10.55 -38.95 19.56
CA PRO A 44 -10.27 -37.57 19.98
C PRO A 44 -10.53 -36.52 18.89
N LEU A 45 -10.81 -36.92 17.64
CA LEU A 45 -11.15 -36.03 16.53
C LEU A 45 -12.62 -36.16 16.08
N CYS A 46 -13.45 -36.88 16.84
CA CYS A 46 -14.83 -37.17 16.51
C CYS A 46 -15.80 -36.76 17.63
N SER A 47 -16.99 -36.28 17.26
CA SER A 47 -18.14 -36.29 18.17
C SER A 47 -18.64 -37.72 18.37
N GLU A 48 -19.34 -37.99 19.48
CA GLU A 48 -19.99 -39.29 19.70
C GLU A 48 -21.03 -39.62 18.62
N GLU A 49 -21.62 -38.60 17.97
CA GLU A 49 -22.48 -38.72 16.79
C GLU A 49 -21.74 -39.33 15.58
N LYS A 50 -20.44 -39.02 15.38
CA LYS A 50 -19.63 -39.62 14.30
C LYS A 50 -18.98 -40.94 14.71
N TYR A 51 -18.50 -41.05 15.95
CA TYR A 51 -17.81 -42.23 16.45
C TYR A 51 -18.20 -42.57 17.88
N LYS A 52 -19.09 -43.55 18.04
CA LYS A 52 -19.43 -44.14 19.34
C LYS A 52 -18.24 -44.94 19.88
N ALA A 53 -17.89 -44.71 21.14
CA ALA A 53 -16.74 -45.32 21.80
C ALA A 53 -16.70 -46.86 21.63
N CYS A 54 -15.53 -47.39 21.30
CA CYS A 54 -15.33 -48.78 20.88
C CYS A 54 -14.00 -49.37 21.36
N TYR A 55 -13.86 -50.69 21.26
CA TYR A 55 -12.64 -51.43 21.61
C TYR A 55 -11.41 -50.96 20.83
N THR A 56 -10.24 -51.03 21.47
CA THR A 56 -8.99 -50.39 21.02
C THR A 56 -8.62 -50.72 19.57
N HIS A 57 -8.80 -51.97 19.12
CA HIS A 57 -8.51 -52.39 17.74
C HIS A 57 -9.38 -51.69 16.67
N LYS A 58 -10.65 -51.36 17.00
CA LYS A 58 -11.55 -50.61 16.11
C LYS A 58 -11.19 -49.13 16.08
N LEU A 59 -10.75 -48.58 17.21
CA LEU A 59 -10.29 -47.21 17.31
C LEU A 59 -8.99 -47.00 16.52
N TYR A 60 -7.99 -47.85 16.70
CA TYR A 60 -6.76 -47.86 15.89
C TYR A 60 -7.06 -47.86 14.38
N ARG A 61 -7.89 -48.80 13.91
CA ARG A 61 -8.27 -48.89 12.48
C ARG A 61 -9.06 -47.65 12.00
N HIS A 62 -9.86 -47.02 12.86
CA HIS A 62 -10.56 -45.78 12.55
C HIS A 62 -9.60 -44.59 12.43
N LEU A 63 -8.71 -44.37 13.41
CA LEU A 63 -7.69 -43.33 13.39
C LEU A 63 -6.80 -43.44 12.15
N GLN A 64 -6.31 -44.65 11.85
CA GLN A 64 -5.44 -44.91 10.72
C GLN A 64 -6.12 -44.61 9.37
N ASN A 65 -7.38 -45.01 9.17
CA ASN A 65 -8.04 -44.92 7.86
C ASN A 65 -8.86 -43.63 7.65
N PHE A 66 -9.54 -43.13 8.69
CA PHE A 66 -10.44 -41.97 8.60
C PHE A 66 -9.79 -40.63 8.98
N HIS A 67 -8.62 -40.63 9.63
CA HIS A 67 -7.91 -39.40 9.99
C HIS A 67 -6.51 -39.36 9.37
N TRP A 68 -5.67 -40.37 9.63
CA TRP A 68 -4.27 -40.38 9.21
C TRP A 68 -4.11 -40.51 7.69
N LYS A 69 -4.72 -41.54 7.07
CA LYS A 69 -4.60 -41.81 5.63
C LYS A 69 -5.21 -40.72 4.73
N VAL A 70 -6.17 -39.95 5.24
CA VAL A 70 -6.82 -38.85 4.49
C VAL A 70 -6.26 -37.47 4.84
N SER A 71 -5.27 -37.38 5.75
CA SER A 71 -4.62 -36.13 6.14
C SER A 71 -4.01 -35.37 4.96
N VAL A 72 -3.68 -34.09 5.20
CA VAL A 72 -2.84 -33.29 4.30
C VAL A 72 -1.53 -33.00 5.02
N GLU A 73 -0.41 -33.19 4.32
CA GLU A 73 0.94 -33.06 4.88
C GLU A 73 1.59 -31.74 4.45
N PHE A 74 2.32 -31.11 5.36
CA PHE A 74 3.10 -29.89 5.13
C PHE A 74 4.23 -29.79 6.17
N GLU A 75 5.48 -29.57 5.73
CA GLU A 75 6.65 -29.33 6.59
C GLU A 75 6.82 -30.28 7.80
N GLY A 76 6.59 -31.58 7.59
CA GLY A 76 6.69 -32.58 8.67
C GLY A 76 5.57 -32.51 9.71
N TYR A 77 4.43 -31.93 9.34
CA TYR A 77 3.16 -32.00 10.05
C TYR A 77 2.05 -32.55 9.15
N ARG A 78 1.08 -33.23 9.76
CA ARG A 78 -0.13 -33.76 9.13
C ARG A 78 -1.37 -33.16 9.76
N MET A 79 -2.14 -32.46 8.94
CA MET A 79 -3.46 -31.95 9.26
C MET A 79 -4.47 -33.07 9.01
N CYS A 80 -4.87 -33.74 10.08
CA CYS A 80 -5.94 -34.73 10.09
C CYS A 80 -7.33 -34.05 9.97
N ILE A 81 -8.31 -34.78 9.43
CA ILE A 81 -9.70 -34.32 9.35
C ILE A 81 -10.39 -34.40 10.72
N CYS A 82 -11.40 -33.56 10.96
CA CYS A 82 -12.11 -33.44 12.25
C CYS A 82 -13.65 -33.52 12.12
N TYR A 83 -14.35 -33.95 13.18
CA TYR A 83 -15.82 -33.81 13.39
C TYR A 83 -16.18 -33.04 14.67
N LEU A 84 -15.19 -32.57 15.44
CA LEU A 84 -15.48 -31.76 16.62
C LEU A 84 -16.15 -30.43 16.23
N PRO A 85 -16.97 -29.83 17.11
CA PRO A 85 -17.62 -28.55 16.86
C PRO A 85 -16.62 -27.37 17.00
N CYS A 86 -15.60 -27.35 16.16
CA CYS A 86 -14.58 -26.30 16.15
C CYS A 86 -15.16 -24.98 15.61
N HIS A 87 -15.01 -23.89 16.36
CA HIS A 87 -15.44 -22.57 15.90
C HIS A 87 -14.57 -22.08 14.73
N PRO A 88 -15.16 -21.50 13.67
CA PRO A 88 -14.40 -20.94 12.55
C PRO A 88 -13.63 -19.69 13.00
N VAL A 89 -12.30 -19.74 12.96
CA VAL A 89 -11.44 -18.60 13.26
C VAL A 89 -11.53 -17.58 12.12
N LYS A 90 -12.46 -16.62 12.26
CA LYS A 90 -12.78 -15.49 11.35
C LYS A 90 -13.24 -15.87 9.92
N PRO A 91 -14.55 -15.82 9.62
CA PRO A 91 -15.03 -15.63 8.26
C PRO A 91 -14.93 -14.15 7.85
N ASN A 92 -14.07 -13.82 6.88
CA ASN A 92 -14.13 -12.54 6.17
C ASN A 92 -15.14 -12.62 5.01
N LEU A 93 -16.44 -12.48 5.31
CA LEU A 93 -17.50 -12.05 4.37
C LEU A 93 -18.84 -11.88 5.10
N ILE A 94 -19.64 -10.89 4.68
CA ILE A 94 -20.99 -10.64 5.22
C ILE A 94 -22.02 -11.35 4.34
N GLY A 95 -22.91 -12.11 4.96
CA GLY A 95 -24.09 -12.70 4.32
C GLY A 95 -24.89 -13.50 5.32
N ASN A 96 -26.21 -13.28 5.39
CA ASN A 96 -27.09 -13.98 6.33
C ASN A 96 -27.12 -15.48 6.01
N GLN A 97 -26.50 -16.30 6.85
CA GLN A 97 -26.63 -17.75 6.82
C GLN A 97 -26.87 -18.29 8.23
N THR A 98 -27.84 -19.19 8.34
CA THR A 98 -28.14 -19.93 9.57
C THR A 98 -26.93 -20.74 10.04
N PHE A 99 -26.75 -20.84 11.36
CA PHE A 99 -25.67 -21.63 11.98
C PHE A 99 -25.85 -23.13 11.69
N SER A 100 -25.32 -23.59 10.56
CA SER A 100 -25.17 -25.01 10.28
C SER A 100 -24.08 -25.61 11.18
N LYS A 101 -24.34 -26.79 11.80
CA LYS A 101 -23.31 -27.56 12.52
C LYS A 101 -22.08 -27.73 11.59
N PRO A 102 -20.84 -27.42 12.03
CA PRO A 102 -19.67 -27.54 11.18
C PRO A 102 -19.47 -29.00 10.75
N GLY A 103 -19.30 -29.20 9.44
CA GLY A 103 -19.11 -30.52 8.84
C GLY A 103 -17.69 -31.07 9.03
N ALA A 104 -17.30 -32.01 8.17
CA ALA A 104 -15.89 -32.42 8.08
C ALA A 104 -15.01 -31.25 7.65
N HIS A 105 -13.88 -31.08 8.33
CA HIS A 105 -12.93 -29.99 8.05
C HIS A 105 -11.51 -30.34 8.48
N TYR A 106 -10.55 -29.60 7.94
CA TYR A 106 -9.13 -29.58 8.26
C TYR A 106 -8.77 -28.24 8.88
N HIS A 107 -7.78 -28.19 9.77
CA HIS A 107 -7.24 -26.95 10.35
C HIS A 107 -5.90 -26.59 9.69
N CYS A 108 -5.79 -25.40 9.10
CA CYS A 108 -4.52 -24.94 8.54
C CYS A 108 -3.49 -24.65 9.64
N ILE A 109 -2.31 -25.29 9.56
CA ILE A 109 -1.20 -25.04 10.51
C ILE A 109 -0.63 -23.61 10.43
N ILE A 110 -0.82 -22.93 9.30
CA ILE A 110 -0.21 -21.62 8.99
C ILE A 110 -1.11 -20.48 9.46
N CYS A 111 -2.41 -20.53 9.17
CA CYS A 111 -3.35 -19.44 9.49
C CYS A 111 -4.58 -19.85 10.33
N SER A 112 -4.61 -21.08 10.86
CA SER A 112 -5.71 -21.63 11.69
C SER A 112 -7.09 -21.73 11.01
N ALA A 113 -7.21 -21.42 9.71
CA ALA A 113 -8.47 -21.52 8.98
C ALA A 113 -9.02 -22.95 8.92
N THR A 114 -10.33 -23.10 9.07
CA THR A 114 -11.08 -24.36 8.94
C THR A 114 -11.55 -24.58 7.50
N ILE A 115 -11.16 -25.69 6.87
CA ILE A 115 -11.41 -25.96 5.44
C ILE A 115 -12.08 -27.31 5.22
N ALA A 116 -13.23 -27.34 4.54
CA ALA A 116 -14.09 -28.52 4.51
C ALA A 116 -13.57 -29.71 3.67
N ARG A 117 -12.83 -29.45 2.58
CA ARG A 117 -12.41 -30.48 1.61
C ARG A 117 -10.89 -30.62 1.53
N ARG A 118 -10.41 -31.85 1.29
CA ARG A 118 -8.98 -32.17 1.18
C ARG A 118 -8.30 -31.47 0.00
N THR A 119 -8.99 -31.40 -1.15
CA THR A 119 -8.55 -30.67 -2.35
C THR A 119 -8.33 -29.19 -2.06
N ASP A 120 -9.29 -28.59 -1.35
CA ASP A 120 -9.33 -27.16 -1.09
C ASP A 120 -8.28 -26.78 -0.02
N MET A 121 -8.02 -27.70 0.92
CA MET A 121 -6.94 -27.63 1.89
C MET A 121 -5.55 -27.70 1.22
N ILE A 122 -5.34 -28.63 0.27
CA ILE A 122 -4.12 -28.69 -0.54
C ILE A 122 -3.95 -27.41 -1.36
N SER A 123 -5.00 -26.94 -2.04
CA SER A 123 -5.01 -25.68 -2.78
C SER A 123 -4.76 -24.46 -1.87
N HIS A 124 -5.17 -24.51 -0.61
CA HIS A 124 -4.92 -23.46 0.38
C HIS A 124 -3.46 -23.46 0.87
N ILE A 125 -2.88 -24.62 1.18
CA ILE A 125 -1.46 -24.75 1.51
C ILE A 125 -0.59 -24.35 0.32
N ASN A 126 -0.92 -24.78 -0.90
CA ASN A 126 -0.21 -24.36 -2.11
C ASN A 126 -0.35 -22.85 -2.36
N ARG A 127 -1.44 -22.20 -1.92
CA ARG A 127 -1.55 -20.74 -1.90
C ARG A 127 -0.63 -20.10 -0.85
N HIS A 128 -0.51 -20.67 0.35
CA HIS A 128 0.47 -20.21 1.34
C HIS A 128 1.90 -20.32 0.81
N VAL A 129 2.28 -21.46 0.23
CA VAL A 129 3.60 -21.70 -0.37
C VAL A 129 3.86 -20.73 -1.53
N ASN A 130 2.97 -20.68 -2.53
CA ASN A 130 3.19 -19.86 -3.73
C ASN A 130 3.13 -18.35 -3.44
N LYS A 131 2.36 -17.93 -2.43
CA LYS A 131 2.39 -16.54 -1.95
C LYS A 131 3.53 -16.26 -0.99
N GLY A 132 4.13 -17.27 -0.34
CA GLY A 132 5.07 -17.11 0.76
C GLY A 132 4.44 -16.51 2.02
N GLU A 133 3.24 -16.97 2.41
CA GLU A 133 2.57 -16.60 3.68
C GLU A 133 3.12 -17.41 4.89
N THR A 134 4.27 -18.08 4.73
CA THR A 134 4.83 -19.08 5.66
C THR A 134 6.11 -18.63 6.39
N GLU A 135 6.02 -17.61 7.25
CA GLU A 135 6.99 -17.42 8.36
C GLU A 135 6.33 -17.01 9.69
N SER A 136 5.28 -17.75 10.11
CA SER A 136 4.87 -17.75 11.53
C SER A 136 5.82 -18.62 12.37
N ARG A 137 7.13 -18.29 12.36
CA ARG A 137 8.21 -19.13 12.92
C ARG A 137 8.29 -19.04 14.44
N PHE A 138 7.66 -20.00 15.11
CA PHE A 138 8.09 -20.42 16.45
C PHE A 138 9.40 -21.21 16.33
N ILE A 139 10.54 -20.51 16.34
CA ILE A 139 11.86 -21.12 16.45
C ILE A 139 12.41 -20.92 17.87
N THR A 140 12.51 -22.02 18.61
CA THR A 140 13.28 -22.10 19.87
C THR A 140 14.65 -22.70 19.56
N ALA A 141 15.47 -21.95 18.83
CA ALA A 141 16.86 -22.29 18.50
C ALA A 141 17.70 -20.99 18.50
N PRO A 142 19.00 -21.04 18.85
CA PRO A 142 19.82 -19.84 18.96
C PRO A 142 20.00 -19.14 17.60
N ILE A 143 19.98 -17.81 17.63
CA ILE A 143 20.05 -16.96 16.44
C ILE A 143 21.43 -17.11 15.77
N SER A 144 21.48 -17.85 14.67
CA SER A 144 22.49 -17.58 13.64
C SER A 144 22.18 -16.22 13.03
N LYS A 145 23.19 -15.34 12.93
CA LYS A 145 23.03 -14.06 12.23
C LYS A 145 22.65 -14.36 10.78
N SER A 146 21.46 -13.93 10.35
CA SER A 146 21.18 -13.78 8.92
C SER A 146 22.23 -12.84 8.33
N SER A 147 22.81 -13.22 7.20
CA SER A 147 23.85 -12.43 6.54
C SER A 147 23.23 -11.16 5.95
N LEU A 148 23.32 -10.06 6.70
CA LEU A 148 22.98 -8.73 6.21
C LEU A 148 23.86 -8.38 5.00
N GLU A 149 23.23 -8.00 3.91
CA GLU A 149 23.91 -7.52 2.70
C GLU A 149 24.02 -5.99 2.76
N VAL A 150 25.11 -5.44 2.22
CA VAL A 150 25.27 -3.98 2.04
C VAL A 150 25.06 -3.66 0.58
N LEU A 151 24.02 -2.89 0.28
CA LEU A 151 23.78 -2.31 -1.04
C LEU A 151 24.21 -0.84 -1.08
N LYS A 152 24.41 -0.29 -2.27
CA LYS A 152 24.75 1.13 -2.48
C LYS A 152 23.78 1.76 -3.47
N GLU A 153 23.08 2.81 -3.05
CA GLU A 153 22.16 3.58 -3.89
C GLU A 153 22.44 5.07 -3.75
N SER A 154 22.64 5.76 -4.88
CA SER A 154 22.95 7.20 -4.92
C SER A 154 24.09 7.57 -3.94
N ALA A 155 25.21 6.84 -4.03
CA ALA A 155 26.38 6.91 -3.14
C ALA A 155 26.13 6.72 -1.61
N THR A 156 24.92 6.31 -1.21
CA THR A 156 24.56 5.97 0.18
C THR A 156 24.56 4.46 0.35
N ASP A 157 25.22 3.96 1.38
CA ASP A 157 25.36 2.53 1.66
C ASP A 157 24.29 2.09 2.67
N VAL A 158 23.67 0.91 2.47
CA VAL A 158 22.50 0.49 3.25
C VAL A 158 22.52 -1.02 3.53
N ARG A 159 22.37 -1.40 4.79
CA ARG A 159 22.16 -2.79 5.22
C ARG A 159 20.74 -3.22 4.89
N VAL A 160 20.61 -4.40 4.29
CA VAL A 160 19.34 -5.06 3.97
C VAL A 160 19.40 -6.56 4.32
N LEU A 161 18.24 -7.19 4.46
CA LEU A 161 18.15 -8.64 4.54
C LEU A 161 18.08 -9.25 3.12
N PRO A 162 18.63 -10.46 2.88
CA PRO A 162 18.71 -11.07 1.53
C PRO A 162 17.39 -11.22 0.76
N ASN A 163 16.24 -11.14 1.45
CA ASN A 163 14.90 -11.16 0.85
C ASN A 163 14.51 -9.85 0.14
N TYR A 164 15.35 -8.79 0.15
CA TYR A 164 15.05 -7.42 -0.33
C TYR A 164 14.47 -7.32 -1.77
N SER A 165 14.71 -8.31 -2.62
CA SER A 165 14.09 -8.40 -3.96
C SER A 165 12.57 -8.69 -3.92
N THR A 166 12.00 -8.99 -2.75
CA THR A 166 10.57 -9.25 -2.53
C THR A 166 10.00 -8.38 -1.38
N PRO A 167 9.78 -7.07 -1.59
CA PRO A 167 9.52 -6.09 -0.51
C PRO A 167 8.26 -6.33 0.35
N GLN A 168 7.33 -7.15 -0.12
CA GLN A 168 6.13 -7.56 0.64
C GLN A 168 6.42 -8.69 1.65
N LYS A 169 7.68 -9.14 1.74
CA LYS A 169 8.16 -10.27 2.55
C LYS A 169 9.49 -9.98 3.26
N THR A 170 9.83 -8.70 3.41
CA THR A 170 11.13 -8.23 3.90
C THR A 170 11.00 -7.49 5.22
N ASP A 171 11.67 -7.98 6.25
CA ASP A 171 11.71 -7.33 7.57
C ASP A 171 12.58 -6.05 7.55
N SER A 172 13.37 -5.85 6.48
CA SER A 172 14.07 -4.60 6.19
C SER A 172 13.26 -3.62 5.34
N TYR A 173 12.11 -4.01 4.79
CA TYR A 173 11.21 -3.17 3.98
C TYR A 173 11.84 -2.42 2.77
N PHE A 174 13.07 -2.76 2.37
CA PHE A 174 13.75 -2.12 1.24
C PHE A 174 13.18 -2.57 -0.11
N ASN A 175 13.07 -1.64 -1.05
CA ASN A 175 12.66 -1.91 -2.43
C ASN A 175 13.59 -1.20 -3.43
N PRO A 176 14.39 -1.94 -4.23
CA PRO A 176 15.20 -1.36 -5.31
C PRO A 176 14.35 -0.63 -6.36
N LYS A 177 13.13 -1.11 -6.63
CA LYS A 177 12.23 -0.52 -7.64
C LYS A 177 11.67 0.85 -7.26
N MET A 178 11.87 1.28 -6.01
CA MET A 178 11.49 2.61 -5.52
C MET A 178 12.62 3.64 -5.65
N LYS A 179 13.77 3.29 -6.26
CA LYS A 179 14.88 4.23 -6.53
C LYS A 179 14.40 5.51 -7.24
N LEU A 180 13.61 5.39 -8.31
CA LEU A 180 13.08 6.54 -9.07
C LEU A 180 12.09 7.38 -8.22
N ASN A 181 11.31 6.75 -7.34
CA ASN A 181 10.46 7.44 -6.37
C ASN A 181 11.31 8.28 -5.40
N ARG A 182 12.32 7.66 -4.75
CA ARG A 182 13.27 8.34 -3.85
C ARG A 182 14.00 9.49 -4.54
N GLN A 183 14.45 9.31 -5.78
CA GLN A 183 15.11 10.36 -6.55
C GLN A 183 14.19 11.54 -6.89
N LEU A 184 12.91 11.30 -7.25
CA LEU A 184 11.93 12.38 -7.44
C LEU A 184 11.67 13.15 -6.14
N ILE A 185 11.54 12.45 -5.00
CA ILE A 185 11.36 13.06 -3.68
C ILE A 185 12.59 13.89 -3.29
N PHE A 186 13.80 13.36 -3.53
CA PHE A 186 15.06 14.07 -3.32
C PHE A 186 15.14 15.37 -4.14
N CYS A 187 14.80 15.32 -5.44
CA CYS A 187 14.79 16.54 -6.28
C CYS A 187 13.78 17.58 -5.81
N ALA A 188 12.64 17.15 -5.24
CA ALA A 188 11.64 18.06 -4.68
C ALA A 188 12.08 18.67 -3.34
N LEU A 189 12.87 17.93 -2.54
CA LEU A 189 13.48 18.44 -1.32
C LEU A 189 14.62 19.43 -1.60
N ALA A 190 15.51 19.08 -2.53
CA ALA A 190 16.60 19.95 -2.98
C ALA A 190 16.06 21.28 -3.53
N ALA A 191 15.05 21.23 -4.41
CA ALA A 191 14.38 22.41 -4.96
C ALA A 191 13.62 23.26 -3.91
N LEU A 192 13.40 22.75 -2.69
CA LEU A 192 12.91 23.51 -1.53
C LEU A 192 14.05 24.07 -0.66
N ALA A 193 15.16 23.35 -0.55
CA ALA A 193 16.36 23.77 0.20
C ALA A 193 17.01 25.04 -0.40
N GLU A 194 16.92 25.20 -1.72
CA GLU A 194 17.31 26.43 -2.43
C GLU A 194 16.33 27.60 -2.21
N GLU A 195 15.06 27.34 -1.89
CA GLU A 195 14.10 28.39 -1.50
C GLU A 195 14.29 28.82 -0.04
N ARG A 196 14.79 27.92 0.82
CA ARG A 196 15.02 28.17 2.25
C ARG A 196 15.93 27.10 2.86
N ASN A 197 16.91 27.54 3.64
CA ASN A 197 17.76 26.69 4.47
C ASN A 197 17.92 27.29 5.89
N PRO A 198 18.18 26.48 6.94
CA PRO A 198 18.05 25.02 6.98
C PRO A 198 16.60 24.57 7.25
N ILE A 199 16.05 23.72 6.38
CA ILE A 199 14.67 23.20 6.50
C ILE A 199 14.58 21.94 7.39
N GLU A 200 13.52 21.86 8.21
CA GLU A 200 13.22 20.65 9.01
C GLU A 200 12.52 19.61 8.14
N CYS A 201 13.07 18.40 8.07
CA CYS A 201 12.64 17.34 7.16
C CYS A 201 12.24 16.08 7.95
N LEU A 202 11.08 15.50 7.64
CA LEU A 202 10.62 14.23 8.21
C LEU A 202 10.54 13.14 7.13
N ASP A 203 11.37 12.11 7.28
CA ASP A 203 11.14 10.78 6.72
C ASP A 203 10.29 9.99 7.74
N ALA A 204 8.98 9.90 7.51
CA ALA A 204 8.04 9.41 8.51
C ALA A 204 7.99 7.87 8.65
N PHE A 205 8.54 7.15 7.66
CA PHE A 205 8.50 5.68 7.52
C PHE A 205 9.86 5.16 7.04
N GLY A 206 10.91 5.42 7.83
CA GLY A 206 12.29 5.27 7.38
C GLY A 206 12.68 3.85 6.94
N ALA A 207 12.13 2.79 7.56
CA ALA A 207 12.50 1.39 7.31
C ALA A 207 14.01 1.11 7.48
N THR A 208 14.79 1.22 6.41
CA THR A 208 16.27 1.14 6.43
C THR A 208 16.95 2.49 6.69
N GLY A 209 16.21 3.59 6.55
CA GLY A 209 16.68 4.97 6.58
C GLY A 209 17.17 5.51 5.23
N ILE A 210 17.21 4.69 4.16
CA ILE A 210 17.89 5.05 2.89
C ILE A 210 17.50 6.43 2.33
N MET A 211 16.24 6.84 2.46
CA MET A 211 15.76 8.11 1.90
C MET A 211 16.23 9.29 2.75
N GLY A 212 15.93 9.33 4.06
CA GLY A 212 16.48 10.35 4.96
C GLY A 212 18.01 10.40 5.00
N LEU A 213 18.68 9.25 4.86
CA LEU A 213 20.14 9.17 4.73
C LEU A 213 20.62 9.85 3.44
N GLN A 214 19.99 9.60 2.29
CA GLN A 214 20.32 10.30 1.04
C GLN A 214 20.11 11.82 1.17
N TRP A 215 19.05 12.26 1.86
CA TRP A 215 18.81 13.68 2.12
C TRP A 215 19.97 14.30 2.93
N ALA A 216 20.31 13.70 4.07
CA ALA A 216 21.37 14.18 4.95
C ALA A 216 22.75 14.17 4.27
N LYS A 217 23.07 13.12 3.50
CA LYS A 217 24.38 12.94 2.85
C LYS A 217 24.67 14.01 1.79
N HIS A 218 23.64 14.40 1.03
CA HIS A 218 23.80 15.20 -0.20
C HIS A 218 23.36 16.66 -0.07
N LEU A 219 22.51 16.98 0.91
CA LEU A 219 22.04 18.35 1.19
C LEU A 219 22.69 18.96 2.44
N ARG A 220 23.37 18.14 3.27
CA ARG A 220 24.16 18.54 4.46
C ARG A 220 23.46 19.63 5.30
N SER A 221 24.13 20.75 5.52
CA SER A 221 23.69 21.88 6.34
C SER A 221 22.43 22.60 5.85
N SER A 222 21.99 22.37 4.60
CA SER A 222 20.71 22.90 4.09
C SER A 222 19.47 22.17 4.65
N VAL A 223 19.63 20.99 5.25
CA VAL A 223 18.54 20.19 5.82
C VAL A 223 18.82 19.76 7.27
N ARG A 224 17.76 19.58 8.05
CA ARG A 224 17.79 18.90 9.34
C ARG A 224 16.85 17.71 9.27
N VAL A 225 17.41 16.50 9.23
CA VAL A 225 16.68 15.27 8.91
C VAL A 225 16.29 14.53 10.19
N THR A 226 14.99 14.31 10.34
CA THR A 226 14.42 13.28 11.21
C THR A 226 14.11 12.04 10.38
N ILE A 227 14.56 10.88 10.83
CA ILE A 227 14.08 9.59 10.35
C ILE A 227 13.26 8.95 11.49
N ASN A 228 12.02 8.58 11.19
CA ASN A 228 11.09 7.94 12.12
C ASN A 228 10.67 6.55 11.62
N ASP A 229 10.57 5.59 12.52
CA ASP A 229 9.84 4.34 12.30
C ASP A 229 9.23 3.86 13.62
N CYS A 230 8.07 3.20 13.58
CA CYS A 230 7.44 2.64 14.78
C CYS A 230 8.08 1.31 15.24
N ASN A 231 8.77 0.61 14.34
CA ASN A 231 9.42 -0.68 14.57
C ASN A 231 10.84 -0.51 15.15
N GLU A 232 11.13 -1.16 16.28
CA GLU A 232 12.47 -1.13 16.89
C GLU A 232 13.54 -1.71 15.95
N ASN A 233 13.20 -2.73 15.15
CA ASN A 233 14.17 -3.34 14.23
C ASN A 233 14.55 -2.37 13.09
N SER A 234 13.58 -1.63 12.55
CA SER A 234 13.83 -0.53 11.61
C SER A 234 14.69 0.55 12.26
N VAL A 235 14.33 1.01 13.46
CA VAL A 235 15.07 2.06 14.18
C VAL A 235 16.51 1.64 14.50
N ALA A 236 16.76 0.39 14.88
CA ALA A 236 18.10 -0.15 15.03
C ALA A 236 18.87 -0.18 13.68
N MET A 237 18.22 -0.62 12.60
CA MET A 237 18.81 -0.66 11.25
C MET A 237 19.14 0.76 10.72
N ILE A 238 18.28 1.75 10.98
CA ILE A 238 18.50 3.17 10.67
C ILE A 238 19.75 3.67 11.40
N ARG A 239 19.90 3.38 12.71
CA ARG A 239 21.09 3.74 13.50
C ARG A 239 22.36 3.09 12.94
N GLU A 240 22.31 1.80 12.60
CA GLU A 240 23.45 1.11 11.96
C GLU A 240 23.82 1.71 10.59
N ASN A 241 22.82 2.11 9.80
CA ASN A 241 23.03 2.72 8.48
C ASN A 241 23.50 4.18 8.57
N CYS A 242 23.16 4.93 9.62
CA CYS A 242 23.79 6.22 9.91
C CYS A 242 25.30 6.04 10.14
N LEU A 243 25.68 5.11 11.03
CA LEU A 243 27.08 4.80 11.33
C LEU A 243 27.84 4.29 10.09
N LEU A 244 27.20 3.45 9.27
CA LEU A 244 27.77 2.96 8.00
C LEU A 244 28.07 4.10 7.00
N ASN A 245 27.31 5.20 7.05
CA ASN A 245 27.51 6.39 6.22
C ASN A 245 28.31 7.51 6.92
N GLN A 246 28.94 7.23 8.06
CA GLN A 246 29.74 8.18 8.85
C GLN A 246 28.91 9.38 9.38
N MET A 247 27.63 9.16 9.70
CA MET A 247 26.73 10.18 10.24
C MET A 247 26.56 10.05 11.75
N LYS A 248 26.52 11.19 12.46
CA LYS A 248 26.21 11.25 13.89
C LYS A 248 24.71 11.06 14.10
N VAL A 249 24.33 10.23 15.07
CA VAL A 249 22.93 9.98 15.44
C VAL A 249 22.59 10.83 16.66
N LYS A 250 21.63 11.75 16.51
CA LYS A 250 21.01 12.40 17.65
C LYS A 250 19.88 11.52 18.21
N LEU A 251 19.95 11.25 19.51
CA LEU A 251 18.91 10.56 20.27
C LEU A 251 17.99 11.57 20.97
N ASP A 252 16.74 11.17 21.21
CA ASP A 252 15.70 11.97 21.88
C ASP A 252 15.77 11.86 23.43
N THR A 253 16.85 11.27 23.95
CA THR A 253 17.16 11.19 25.38
C THR A 253 17.73 12.51 25.89
N LYS A 254 17.22 12.99 27.03
CA LYS A 254 17.66 14.22 27.70
C LYS A 254 18.96 14.02 28.50
N GLU A 255 20.00 13.52 27.84
CA GLU A 255 21.34 13.40 28.42
C GLU A 255 22.21 14.55 27.89
N GLU A 256 23.02 15.15 28.77
CA GLU A 256 23.74 16.39 28.49
C GLU A 256 24.99 16.12 27.64
N ASP A 257 25.15 16.91 26.57
CA ASP A 257 26.12 16.70 25.50
C ASP A 257 27.56 17.01 25.96
N ASN A 258 28.29 15.96 26.37
CA ASN A 258 29.61 16.04 27.01
C ASN A 258 30.74 15.53 26.08
N GLY A 259 31.00 16.27 25.00
CA GLY A 259 32.22 16.15 24.18
C GLY A 259 32.24 14.99 23.18
N GLU A 260 33.14 14.98 22.19
CA GLU A 260 34.21 15.94 21.87
C GLU A 260 34.16 16.30 20.37
N ALA A 261 34.54 17.53 20.01
CA ALA A 261 34.66 17.96 18.63
C ALA A 261 36.06 17.63 18.07
N MET A 262 36.17 16.57 17.27
CA MET A 262 37.40 16.19 16.57
C MET A 262 37.14 15.91 15.09
N GLY A 263 37.76 16.73 14.23
CA GLY A 263 37.85 16.51 12.77
C GLY A 263 37.20 17.62 11.93
N ASP A 264 37.95 18.16 10.97
CA ASP A 264 37.50 19.22 10.05
C ASP A 264 36.60 18.70 8.90
N ALA A 265 35.57 17.93 9.26
CA ALA A 265 34.50 17.50 8.36
C ALA A 265 33.15 18.03 8.87
N GLU A 266 32.27 18.48 7.98
CA GLU A 266 30.90 18.86 8.39
C GLU A 266 30.17 17.66 8.98
N ASP A 267 29.94 17.68 10.31
CA ASP A 267 29.31 16.60 11.06
C ASP A 267 27.83 16.40 10.67
N ILE A 268 27.60 15.56 9.65
CA ILE A 268 26.26 15.21 9.18
C ILE A 268 25.51 14.49 10.30
N THR A 269 24.58 15.21 10.91
CA THR A 269 23.81 14.75 12.08
C THR A 269 22.38 14.43 11.70
N VAL A 270 21.91 13.22 12.03
CA VAL A 270 20.55 12.73 11.75
C VAL A 270 19.84 12.42 13.07
N GLU A 271 18.61 12.90 13.22
CA GLU A 271 17.78 12.55 14.38
C GLU A 271 17.00 11.27 14.09
N VAL A 272 17.11 10.26 14.96
CA VAL A 272 16.46 8.95 14.77
C VAL A 272 15.45 8.68 15.87
N THR A 273 14.18 8.67 15.49
CA THR A 273 13.03 8.63 16.41
C THR A 273 12.23 7.34 16.27
N LYS A 274 11.59 6.92 17.37
CA LYS A 274 10.70 5.74 17.40
C LYS A 274 9.29 6.13 17.82
N MET A 275 8.48 6.60 16.87
CA MET A 275 7.11 7.02 17.11
C MET A 275 6.16 6.51 16.02
N ASP A 276 4.85 6.47 16.32
CA ASP A 276 3.84 6.45 15.26
C ASP A 276 3.93 7.76 14.47
N ALA A 277 3.87 7.68 13.14
CA ALA A 277 3.99 8.83 12.24
C ALA A 277 2.98 9.95 12.58
N ASN A 278 1.78 9.61 13.06
CA ASN A 278 0.78 10.59 13.50
C ASN A 278 1.23 11.36 14.74
N VAL A 279 1.93 10.70 15.66
CA VAL A 279 2.37 11.30 16.93
C VAL A 279 3.47 12.31 16.66
N ILE A 280 4.53 11.95 15.93
CA ILE A 280 5.63 12.88 15.67
C ILE A 280 5.20 14.12 14.87
N MET A 281 4.28 13.96 13.91
CA MET A 281 3.68 15.09 13.18
C MET A 281 2.75 15.95 14.05
N HIS A 282 2.17 15.41 15.13
CA HIS A 282 1.43 16.19 16.13
C HIS A 282 2.34 16.87 17.16
N LEU A 283 3.52 16.33 17.46
CA LEU A 283 4.46 16.89 18.45
C LEU A 283 5.25 18.08 17.92
N ARG A 284 5.68 18.09 16.64
CA ARG A 284 6.43 19.22 16.07
C ARG A 284 6.09 19.53 14.61
N SER A 285 6.46 20.74 14.20
CA SER A 285 6.28 21.27 12.84
C SER A 285 7.49 20.98 11.94
N PHE A 286 7.25 20.57 10.70
CA PHE A 286 8.28 20.39 9.68
C PHE A 286 8.06 21.31 8.48
N ASP A 287 9.11 21.54 7.69
CA ASP A 287 9.06 22.24 6.40
C ASP A 287 8.86 21.25 5.24
N PHE A 288 9.41 20.03 5.36
CA PHE A 288 9.21 18.93 4.42
C PHE A 288 8.76 17.67 5.17
N ILE A 289 7.70 17.01 4.70
CA ILE A 289 7.22 15.73 5.24
C ILE A 289 7.10 14.75 4.07
N HIS A 290 7.69 13.55 4.19
CA HIS A 290 7.40 12.42 3.30
C HIS A 290 6.60 11.32 4.00
N LEU A 291 5.61 10.76 3.31
CA LEU A 291 4.81 9.62 3.73
C LEU A 291 4.93 8.46 2.70
N ASP A 292 5.66 7.39 3.02
CA ASP A 292 5.64 6.12 2.25
C ASP A 292 5.18 4.90 3.09
N PRO A 293 3.93 4.90 3.60
CA PRO A 293 3.38 3.73 4.28
C PRO A 293 2.98 2.64 3.28
N TYR A 294 3.10 1.38 3.71
CA TYR A 294 2.60 0.24 2.94
C TYR A 294 1.09 0.36 2.66
N GLY A 295 0.74 0.43 1.37
CA GLY A 295 -0.63 0.63 0.92
C GLY A 295 -0.99 2.11 0.75
N THR A 296 -1.72 2.70 1.70
CA THR A 296 -2.35 4.01 1.53
C THR A 296 -1.81 5.05 2.51
N SER A 297 -1.51 6.24 1.99
CA SER A 297 -1.12 7.40 2.80
C SER A 297 -2.27 8.11 3.53
N VAL A 298 -3.54 7.77 3.25
CA VAL A 298 -4.70 8.53 3.76
C VAL A 298 -4.73 8.64 5.29
N ASN A 299 -4.38 7.56 5.99
CA ASN A 299 -4.45 7.46 7.45
C ASN A 299 -3.57 8.48 8.19
N TYR A 300 -2.63 9.13 7.50
CA TYR A 300 -1.63 10.03 8.08
C TYR A 300 -1.81 11.50 7.64
N LEU A 301 -2.75 11.78 6.72
CA LEU A 301 -2.90 13.10 6.11
C LEU A 301 -3.33 14.18 7.12
N ASP A 302 -4.29 13.90 7.99
CA ASP A 302 -4.75 14.87 9.01
C ASP A 302 -3.62 15.29 9.95
N SER A 303 -2.75 14.36 10.31
CA SER A 303 -1.56 14.61 11.13
C SER A 303 -0.53 15.47 10.40
N ALA A 304 -0.21 15.12 9.14
CA ALA A 304 0.71 15.91 8.31
C ALA A 304 0.22 17.35 8.12
N PHE A 305 -1.06 17.53 7.79
CA PHE A 305 -1.66 18.86 7.60
C PHE A 305 -1.93 19.62 8.91
N ARG A 306 -1.74 19.02 10.09
CA ARG A 306 -1.89 19.74 11.36
C ARG A 306 -0.81 20.81 11.52
N ASN A 307 0.44 20.38 11.58
CA ASN A 307 1.59 21.20 11.99
C ASN A 307 2.58 21.58 10.87
N VAL A 308 2.38 21.11 9.63
CA VAL A 308 3.21 21.53 8.49
C VAL A 308 3.25 23.07 8.37
N ARG A 309 4.45 23.59 8.12
CA ARG A 309 4.74 25.02 8.05
C ARG A 309 4.13 25.64 6.79
N ASN A 310 3.86 26.95 6.82
CA ASN A 310 3.37 27.66 5.63
C ASN A 310 4.44 27.63 4.54
N LEU A 311 4.04 27.42 3.28
CA LEU A 311 4.91 27.19 2.11
C LEU A 311 5.79 25.92 2.19
N GLY A 312 5.65 25.11 3.24
CA GLY A 312 6.26 23.78 3.33
C GLY A 312 5.64 22.80 2.34
N ILE A 313 6.30 21.65 2.17
CA ILE A 313 5.89 20.59 1.24
C ILE A 313 5.43 19.34 2.01
N VAL A 314 4.29 18.80 1.61
CA VAL A 314 3.91 17.41 1.92
C VAL A 314 4.09 16.59 0.65
N SER A 315 4.99 15.62 0.73
CA SER A 315 5.24 14.60 -0.28
C SER A 315 4.67 13.28 0.22
N LEU A 316 4.02 12.51 -0.65
CA LEU A 316 3.46 11.23 -0.25
C LEU A 316 3.40 10.23 -1.40
N THR A 317 3.66 8.99 -1.05
CA THR A 317 3.59 7.82 -1.91
C THR A 317 2.36 7.00 -1.50
N SER A 318 1.66 6.44 -2.49
CA SER A 318 0.61 5.43 -2.30
C SER A 318 0.91 4.23 -3.19
N THR A 319 0.98 3.05 -2.56
CA THR A 319 1.26 1.76 -3.19
C THR A 319 0.03 0.84 -3.25
N ASP A 320 -1.15 1.32 -2.80
CA ASP A 320 -2.44 0.61 -2.89
C ASP A 320 -3.06 0.64 -4.31
N ILE A 321 -2.21 0.46 -5.33
CA ILE A 321 -2.50 0.45 -6.77
C ILE A 321 -3.76 -0.37 -7.17
N SER A 322 -4.10 -1.41 -6.40
CA SER A 322 -5.34 -2.18 -6.60
C SER A 322 -6.61 -1.36 -6.36
N SER A 323 -6.62 -0.47 -5.36
CA SER A 323 -7.73 0.46 -5.11
C SER A 323 -7.76 1.54 -6.20
N LEU A 324 -6.63 2.22 -6.40
CA LEU A 324 -6.50 3.39 -7.27
C LEU A 324 -6.74 3.09 -8.75
N TYR A 325 -6.28 1.93 -9.27
CA TYR A 325 -6.51 1.52 -10.66
C TYR A 325 -7.81 0.71 -10.83
N ALA A 326 -8.84 1.05 -10.04
CA ALA A 326 -10.21 0.52 -10.09
C ALA A 326 -10.37 -1.03 -9.98
N LYS A 327 -9.33 -1.78 -9.60
CA LYS A 327 -9.44 -3.26 -9.40
C LYS A 327 -10.21 -3.60 -8.12
N ALA A 328 -10.16 -2.73 -7.12
CA ALA A 328 -10.82 -2.88 -5.83
C ALA A 328 -11.58 -1.59 -5.45
N GLN A 329 -12.61 -1.25 -6.23
CA GLN A 329 -13.43 -0.03 -6.07
C GLN A 329 -13.92 0.22 -4.63
N HIS A 330 -14.31 -0.84 -3.91
CA HIS A 330 -14.76 -0.74 -2.52
C HIS A 330 -13.64 -0.32 -1.53
N VAL A 331 -12.37 -0.50 -1.89
CA VAL A 331 -11.21 0.01 -1.14
C VAL A 331 -11.02 1.49 -1.47
N ALA A 332 -11.13 1.88 -2.74
CA ALA A 332 -11.04 3.28 -3.17
C ALA A 332 -12.13 4.14 -2.52
N LEU A 333 -13.36 3.60 -2.41
CA LEU A 333 -14.45 4.25 -1.70
C LEU A 333 -14.17 4.42 -0.20
N ARG A 334 -13.58 3.42 0.48
CA ARG A 334 -13.26 3.51 1.92
C ARG A 334 -12.07 4.43 2.22
N HIS A 335 -11.01 4.36 1.42
CA HIS A 335 -9.79 5.15 1.68
C HIS A 335 -9.94 6.57 1.13
N TYR A 336 -10.34 6.72 -0.13
CA TYR A 336 -10.33 8.01 -0.83
C TYR A 336 -11.72 8.63 -1.01
N GLY A 337 -12.79 8.00 -0.52
CA GLY A 337 -14.15 8.53 -0.57
C GLY A 337 -14.73 8.64 -2.00
N CYS A 338 -14.14 7.96 -2.98
CA CYS A 338 -14.45 8.15 -4.40
C CYS A 338 -15.12 6.93 -5.05
N ASN A 339 -16.08 7.20 -5.93
CA ASN A 339 -16.59 6.22 -6.91
C ASN A 339 -15.73 6.26 -8.18
N ILE A 340 -15.28 5.11 -8.69
CA ILE A 340 -14.46 5.02 -9.91
C ILE A 340 -14.80 3.79 -10.73
N VAL A 341 -14.64 3.90 -12.05
CA VAL A 341 -14.71 2.77 -13.00
C VAL A 341 -13.34 2.59 -13.66
N ARG A 342 -13.15 1.46 -14.36
CA ARG A 342 -11.99 1.28 -15.23
C ARG A 342 -12.12 2.18 -16.46
N THR A 343 -11.08 2.95 -16.74
CA THR A 343 -10.93 3.90 -17.86
C THR A 343 -9.51 3.74 -18.39
N GLU A 344 -9.21 4.14 -19.63
CA GLU A 344 -7.83 4.05 -20.14
C GLU A 344 -6.89 5.07 -19.48
N TYR A 345 -7.42 6.22 -19.06
CA TYR A 345 -6.70 7.25 -18.29
C TYR A 345 -6.62 6.96 -16.77
N TYR A 346 -6.73 5.68 -16.35
CA TYR A 346 -6.77 5.27 -14.93
C TYR A 346 -5.56 5.76 -14.08
N LYS A 347 -4.41 6.02 -14.69
CA LYS A 347 -3.22 6.58 -14.02
C LYS A 347 -3.42 8.04 -13.60
N GLU A 348 -3.96 8.86 -14.50
CA GLU A 348 -4.30 10.25 -14.22
C GLU A 348 -5.44 10.32 -13.20
N LEU A 349 -6.45 9.45 -13.37
CA LEU A 349 -7.55 9.29 -12.43
C LEU A 349 -7.03 8.99 -11.01
N ALA A 350 -6.09 8.05 -10.87
CA ALA A 350 -5.44 7.72 -9.60
C ALA A 350 -4.73 8.90 -8.95
N ALA A 351 -3.95 9.68 -9.72
CA ALA A 351 -3.31 10.90 -9.22
C ALA A 351 -4.37 11.91 -8.70
N ARG A 352 -5.44 12.13 -9.46
CA ARG A 352 -6.53 13.05 -9.09
C ARG A 352 -7.35 12.58 -7.87
N ILE A 353 -7.50 11.27 -7.66
CA ILE A 353 -8.09 10.69 -6.44
C ILE A 353 -7.23 11.04 -5.21
N VAL A 354 -5.92 10.77 -5.29
CA VAL A 354 -4.99 11.00 -4.18
C VAL A 354 -4.96 12.48 -3.83
N ILE A 355 -4.80 13.37 -4.82
CA ILE A 355 -4.83 14.82 -4.59
C ILE A 355 -6.17 15.25 -3.96
N ALA A 356 -7.32 14.70 -4.39
CA ALA A 356 -8.61 15.05 -3.78
C ALA A 356 -8.69 14.69 -2.28
N ALA A 357 -8.11 13.56 -1.85
CA ALA A 357 -8.04 13.20 -0.44
C ALA A 357 -7.10 14.12 0.35
N VAL A 358 -5.94 14.45 -0.24
CA VAL A 358 -4.96 15.41 0.28
C VAL A 358 -5.60 16.79 0.48
N THR A 359 -6.31 17.32 -0.52
CA THR A 359 -7.02 18.60 -0.45
C THR A 359 -8.03 18.62 0.70
N ARG A 360 -8.83 17.56 0.86
CA ARG A 360 -9.85 17.49 1.93
C ARG A 360 -9.24 17.39 3.33
N ALA A 361 -8.05 16.80 3.48
CA ALA A 361 -7.32 16.78 4.75
C ALA A 361 -6.68 18.16 5.07
N ALA A 362 -6.09 18.81 4.07
CA ALA A 362 -5.54 20.16 4.21
C ALA A 362 -6.64 21.18 4.60
N ALA A 363 -7.80 21.12 3.93
CA ALA A 363 -8.93 22.02 4.15
C ALA A 363 -9.47 21.91 5.59
N ARG A 364 -9.56 20.71 6.18
CA ARG A 364 -9.94 20.50 7.60
C ARG A 364 -9.02 21.23 8.59
N CYS A 365 -7.82 21.60 8.17
CA CYS A 365 -6.82 22.28 8.99
C CYS A 365 -6.62 23.77 8.60
N ASN A 366 -7.56 24.37 7.86
CA ASN A 366 -7.50 25.72 7.27
C ASN A 366 -6.22 25.94 6.43
N LYS A 367 -5.93 24.98 5.54
CA LYS A 367 -4.82 25.05 4.59
C LYS A 367 -5.27 24.64 3.18
N GLY A 368 -4.88 25.43 2.19
CA GLY A 368 -4.94 25.08 0.77
C GLY A 368 -3.72 24.28 0.32
N ILE A 369 -3.78 23.80 -0.92
CA ILE A 369 -2.66 23.13 -1.58
C ILE A 369 -2.37 23.73 -2.97
N GLU A 370 -1.09 23.70 -3.34
CA GLU A 370 -0.62 23.83 -4.72
C GLU A 370 0.04 22.50 -5.10
N VAL A 371 -0.38 21.90 -6.22
CA VAL A 371 0.23 20.66 -6.72
C VAL A 371 1.51 21.00 -7.48
N LEU A 372 2.65 20.53 -6.98
CA LEU A 372 3.95 20.73 -7.59
C LEU A 372 4.26 19.63 -8.62
N LEU A 373 3.97 18.39 -8.23
CA LEU A 373 4.20 17.17 -9.00
C LEU A 373 3.15 16.11 -8.62
N ALA A 374 2.58 15.43 -9.61
CA ALA A 374 1.80 14.22 -9.40
C ALA A 374 2.12 13.18 -10.49
N VAL A 375 2.56 11.99 -10.10
CA VAL A 375 3.08 10.95 -11.01
C VAL A 375 2.51 9.58 -10.63
N ALA A 376 1.97 8.86 -11.60
CA ALA A 376 1.42 7.51 -11.42
C ALA A 376 2.16 6.50 -12.32
N LEU A 377 3.05 5.71 -11.72
CA LEU A 377 3.80 4.64 -12.40
C LEU A 377 3.25 3.26 -12.02
N GLU A 378 3.83 2.18 -12.53
CA GLU A 378 3.31 0.81 -12.34
C GLU A 378 3.23 0.40 -10.86
N HIS A 379 4.15 0.92 -10.02
CA HIS A 379 4.34 0.46 -8.64
C HIS A 379 3.88 1.46 -7.58
N PHE A 380 3.72 2.74 -7.92
CA PHE A 380 3.37 3.80 -6.98
C PHE A 380 2.65 4.98 -7.64
N VAL A 381 1.87 5.71 -6.84
CA VAL A 381 1.43 7.08 -7.14
C VAL A 381 2.14 8.01 -6.16
N LEU A 382 2.91 8.96 -6.67
CA LEU A 382 3.62 10.01 -5.90
C LEU A 382 2.89 11.34 -6.11
N VAL A 383 2.59 12.02 -5.01
CA VAL A 383 2.01 13.38 -5.02
C VAL A 383 2.86 14.28 -4.13
N VAL A 384 3.21 15.46 -4.64
CA VAL A 384 3.98 16.49 -3.94
C VAL A 384 3.21 17.80 -3.99
N VAL A 385 2.84 18.32 -2.82
CA VAL A 385 2.05 19.56 -2.69
C VAL A 385 2.76 20.57 -1.79
N ARG A 386 2.72 21.84 -2.19
CA ARG A 386 3.05 22.98 -1.31
C ARG A 386 1.81 23.37 -0.52
N VAL A 387 1.99 23.73 0.75
CA VAL A 387 0.89 24.01 1.68
C VAL A 387 0.70 25.51 1.87
N LEU A 388 -0.52 26.00 1.62
CA LEU A 388 -0.89 27.41 1.68
C LEU A 388 -1.77 27.66 2.91
N ARG A 389 -1.27 28.36 3.93
CA ARG A 389 -2.00 28.58 5.20
C ARG A 389 -3.07 29.67 5.07
N GLY A 390 -4.31 29.35 5.45
CA GLY A 390 -5.42 30.29 5.55
C GLY A 390 -6.76 29.71 5.06
N PRO A 391 -7.90 30.32 5.44
CA PRO A 391 -9.22 29.87 5.01
C PRO A 391 -9.42 30.02 3.50
N SER A 392 -9.20 31.21 2.90
CA SER A 392 -9.36 31.38 1.44
C SER A 392 -8.54 30.38 0.62
N PRO A 393 -7.23 30.15 0.88
CA PRO A 393 -6.49 29.08 0.19
C PRO A 393 -7.10 27.69 0.36
N ALA A 394 -7.68 27.37 1.53
CA ALA A 394 -8.42 26.13 1.74
C ALA A 394 -9.70 26.06 0.90
N ASP A 395 -10.51 27.12 0.90
CA ASP A 395 -11.76 27.22 0.12
C ASP A 395 -11.47 27.13 -1.39
N ASP A 396 -10.47 27.87 -1.87
CA ASP A 396 -10.04 27.89 -3.28
C ASP A 396 -9.31 26.61 -3.72
N SER A 397 -8.94 25.75 -2.78
CA SER A 397 -8.52 24.37 -3.04
C SER A 397 -9.71 23.41 -3.02
N ALA A 398 -10.64 23.57 -2.08
CA ALA A 398 -11.84 22.74 -1.94
C ALA A 398 -12.76 22.83 -3.17
N LYS A 399 -12.94 24.03 -3.76
CA LYS A 399 -13.68 24.25 -5.02
C LYS A 399 -13.17 23.42 -6.21
N LYS A 400 -11.89 23.01 -6.18
CA LYS A 400 -11.23 22.16 -7.20
C LYS A 400 -11.40 20.66 -6.93
N VAL A 401 -12.18 20.27 -5.92
CA VAL A 401 -12.55 18.87 -5.65
C VAL A 401 -13.95 18.62 -6.23
N ARG A 402 -13.99 18.20 -7.50
CA ARG A 402 -15.20 18.09 -8.34
C ARG A 402 -15.43 16.66 -8.84
N TYR A 403 -16.65 16.33 -9.24
CA TYR A 403 -16.89 15.08 -9.97
C TYR A 403 -16.44 15.22 -11.43
N LEU A 404 -15.97 14.13 -12.04
CA LEU A 404 -15.69 14.02 -13.47
C LEU A 404 -16.81 13.20 -14.10
N ILE A 405 -17.56 13.84 -14.99
CA ILE A 405 -18.56 13.18 -15.82
C ILE A 405 -17.82 12.59 -17.02
N HIS A 406 -18.02 11.30 -17.30
CA HIS A 406 -17.32 10.56 -18.34
C HIS A 406 -18.29 9.73 -19.17
N CYS A 407 -18.20 9.83 -20.50
CA CYS A 407 -18.89 8.93 -21.42
C CYS A 407 -18.08 7.65 -21.63
N GLN A 408 -18.66 6.52 -21.25
CA GLN A 408 -18.09 5.18 -21.39
C GLN A 408 -18.11 4.65 -22.84
N TRP A 409 -18.68 5.42 -23.79
CA TRP A 409 -18.77 5.05 -25.20
C TRP A 409 -17.68 5.71 -26.07
N CYS A 410 -17.44 7.01 -25.89
CA CYS A 410 -16.50 7.79 -26.70
C CYS A 410 -15.36 8.44 -25.90
N GLU A 411 -15.25 8.15 -24.60
CA GLU A 411 -14.26 8.67 -23.64
C GLU A 411 -14.24 10.20 -23.39
N GLU A 412 -15.16 10.94 -24.03
CA GLU A 412 -15.42 12.34 -23.73
C GLU A 412 -15.74 12.55 -22.24
N ARG A 413 -15.23 13.66 -21.69
CA ARG A 413 -15.21 13.87 -20.24
C ARG A 413 -15.14 15.35 -19.87
N ILE A 414 -15.82 15.72 -18.79
CA ILE A 414 -15.88 17.09 -18.28
C ILE A 414 -15.96 17.08 -16.75
N PHE A 415 -15.26 17.99 -16.08
CA PHE A 415 -15.47 18.22 -14.66
C PHE A 415 -16.81 18.92 -14.45
N GLN A 416 -17.65 18.37 -13.58
CA GLN A 416 -18.96 18.93 -13.25
C GLN A 416 -18.79 20.38 -12.78
N LYS A 417 -19.56 21.29 -13.38
CA LYS A 417 -19.55 22.72 -13.03
C LYS A 417 -19.96 22.95 -11.58
N GLU A 418 -19.45 24.04 -11.00
CA GLU A 418 -19.74 24.45 -9.64
C GLU A 418 -21.13 25.09 -9.57
N GLY A 419 -22.01 24.55 -8.72
CA GLY A 419 -23.39 25.01 -8.60
C GLY A 419 -24.09 24.41 -7.37
N ASN A 420 -24.96 25.22 -6.74
CA ASN A 420 -25.74 24.83 -5.56
C ASN A 420 -27.12 24.25 -5.92
N MET A 421 -27.47 24.19 -7.20
CA MET A 421 -28.73 23.62 -7.70
C MET A 421 -28.52 22.17 -8.12
N VAL A 422 -29.52 21.33 -7.88
CA VAL A 422 -29.52 19.95 -8.38
C VAL A 422 -29.86 19.96 -9.86
N GLU A 423 -28.92 19.55 -10.70
CA GLU A 423 -29.17 19.29 -12.12
C GLU A 423 -29.94 17.97 -12.30
N GLU A 424 -31.03 17.99 -13.07
CA GLU A 424 -31.86 16.80 -13.33
C GLU A 424 -31.09 15.71 -14.11
N ASN A 425 -30.18 16.12 -14.99
CA ASN A 425 -29.33 15.22 -15.77
C ASN A 425 -27.93 15.83 -15.99
N PRO A 426 -26.95 15.57 -15.11
CA PRO A 426 -25.59 16.11 -15.26
C PRO A 426 -24.87 15.62 -16.53
N TYR A 427 -25.35 14.56 -17.19
CA TYR A 427 -24.75 14.06 -18.43
C TYR A 427 -24.97 15.01 -19.62
N GLN A 428 -25.86 16.00 -19.49
CA GLN A 428 -26.00 17.11 -20.45
C GLN A 428 -24.79 18.05 -20.48
N GLN A 429 -23.89 17.99 -19.49
CA GLN A 429 -22.63 18.76 -19.53
C GLN A 429 -21.60 18.17 -20.52
N LEU A 430 -21.75 16.91 -20.96
CA LEU A 430 -20.80 16.28 -21.87
C LEU A 430 -20.83 16.93 -23.27
N PRO A 431 -19.67 17.12 -23.94
CA PRO A 431 -19.62 17.58 -25.32
C PRO A 431 -20.29 16.64 -26.35
N CYS A 432 -20.57 15.39 -25.98
CA CYS A 432 -21.14 14.36 -26.84
C CYS A 432 -22.64 14.10 -26.56
N ASP A 433 -23.41 13.85 -27.63
CA ASP A 433 -24.83 13.49 -27.55
C ASP A 433 -25.10 12.05 -27.07
N CYS A 434 -24.05 11.25 -26.84
CA CYS A 434 -24.12 9.80 -26.62
C CYS A 434 -24.95 9.36 -25.41
N HIS A 435 -25.38 10.29 -24.55
CA HIS A 435 -26.32 10.04 -23.45
C HIS A 435 -27.80 10.08 -23.88
N GLY A 436 -28.10 10.60 -25.08
CA GLY A 436 -29.43 10.64 -25.68
C GLY A 436 -29.52 9.95 -27.05
N SER A 437 -28.42 9.86 -27.81
CA SER A 437 -28.38 9.18 -29.11
C SER A 437 -28.21 7.65 -29.04
N MET A 438 -27.78 7.12 -27.89
CA MET A 438 -27.52 5.68 -27.69
C MET A 438 -28.41 5.06 -26.60
N PRO A 439 -28.81 3.78 -26.71
CA PRO A 439 -29.64 3.13 -25.70
C PRO A 439 -28.86 2.78 -24.42
N GLY A 440 -29.46 3.06 -23.27
CA GLY A 440 -28.91 2.72 -21.95
C GLY A 440 -28.15 3.87 -21.27
N LYS A 441 -27.43 3.56 -20.19
CA LYS A 441 -26.59 4.55 -19.49
C LYS A 441 -25.17 4.51 -20.05
N THR A 442 -24.85 5.44 -20.93
CA THR A 442 -23.52 5.59 -21.54
C THR A 442 -22.59 6.53 -20.76
N ALA A 443 -23.09 7.23 -19.74
CA ALA A 443 -22.33 8.20 -18.95
C ALA A 443 -22.36 7.88 -17.45
N VAL A 444 -21.26 8.23 -16.76
CA VAL A 444 -21.04 7.95 -15.34
C VAL A 444 -20.33 9.13 -14.65
N ALA A 445 -20.69 9.39 -13.39
CA ALA A 445 -19.98 10.33 -12.52
C ALA A 445 -18.88 9.62 -11.71
N LEU A 446 -17.66 10.10 -11.84
CA LEU A 446 -16.45 9.59 -11.17
C LEU A 446 -15.94 10.61 -10.15
N GLY A 447 -15.38 10.14 -9.03
CA GLY A 447 -14.80 11.00 -8.00
C GLY A 447 -15.56 11.01 -6.68
N PRO A 448 -15.43 12.09 -5.88
CA PRO A 448 -14.83 13.38 -6.26
C PRO A 448 -13.31 13.33 -6.46
N LEU A 449 -12.82 14.14 -7.40
CA LEU A 449 -11.45 14.20 -7.93
C LEU A 449 -10.88 15.61 -7.87
N TRP A 450 -9.56 15.75 -7.94
CA TRP A 450 -8.93 17.04 -8.21
C TRP A 450 -9.09 17.46 -9.67
N SER A 451 -9.74 18.58 -9.94
CA SER A 451 -9.93 19.14 -11.28
C SER A 451 -8.82 20.09 -11.74
N GLY A 452 -7.98 20.57 -10.81
CA GLY A 452 -6.89 21.50 -11.12
C GLY A 452 -5.71 20.85 -11.87
N ALA A 453 -4.66 21.65 -12.07
CA ALA A 453 -3.39 21.21 -12.64
C ALA A 453 -2.71 20.14 -11.77
N LEU A 454 -1.97 19.23 -12.41
CA LEU A 454 -1.20 18.15 -11.77
C LEU A 454 0.28 18.51 -11.55
N PHE A 455 0.72 19.65 -12.07
CA PHE A 455 2.12 20.05 -12.16
C PHE A 455 2.29 21.57 -11.99
N ASN A 456 3.37 21.99 -11.33
CA ASN A 456 3.91 23.34 -11.49
C ASN A 456 5.18 23.26 -12.35
N ALA A 457 5.08 23.64 -13.62
CA ALA A 457 6.21 23.63 -14.56
C ALA A 457 7.45 24.40 -14.05
N GLY A 458 7.27 25.49 -13.29
CA GLY A 458 8.38 26.23 -12.69
C GLY A 458 9.09 25.46 -11.58
N PHE A 459 8.36 24.65 -10.81
CA PHE A 459 8.93 23.74 -9.82
C PHE A 459 9.58 22.52 -10.47
N LEU A 460 8.94 21.92 -11.49
CA LEU A 460 9.52 20.82 -12.26
C LEU A 460 10.84 21.20 -12.95
N ARG A 461 10.94 22.43 -13.47
CA ARG A 461 12.20 22.98 -13.99
C ARG A 461 13.29 23.08 -12.92
N ARG A 462 12.97 23.46 -11.67
CA ARG A 462 13.93 23.41 -10.55
C ARG A 462 14.34 21.97 -10.24
N MET A 463 13.38 21.05 -10.06
CA MET A 463 13.66 19.64 -9.85
C MET A 463 14.56 19.03 -10.94
N TYR A 464 14.41 19.46 -12.20
CA TYR A 464 15.26 19.03 -13.30
C TYR A 464 16.70 19.54 -13.17
N LEU A 465 16.91 20.78 -12.72
CA LEU A 465 18.25 21.31 -12.43
C LEU A 465 18.91 20.52 -11.28
N GLU A 466 18.18 20.20 -10.21
CA GLU A 466 18.66 19.33 -9.14
C GLU A 466 19.04 17.93 -9.65
N ALA A 467 18.19 17.34 -10.51
CA ALA A 467 18.45 16.05 -11.12
C ALA A 467 19.70 16.06 -12.02
N VAL A 468 20.06 17.20 -12.64
CA VAL A 468 21.32 17.40 -13.36
C VAL A 468 22.49 17.55 -12.38
N GLN A 469 22.38 18.44 -11.39
CA GLN A 469 23.40 18.72 -10.37
C GLN A 469 23.85 17.46 -9.61
N TYR A 470 22.90 16.58 -9.27
CA TYR A 470 23.16 15.33 -8.54
C TYR A 470 23.29 14.09 -9.43
N GLY A 471 23.40 14.25 -10.76
CA GLY A 471 23.71 13.14 -11.70
C GLY A 471 22.61 12.07 -11.83
N LEU A 472 21.34 12.43 -11.63
CA LEU A 472 20.20 11.51 -11.55
C LEU A 472 19.56 11.25 -12.92
N GLU A 473 20.32 10.72 -13.88
CA GLU A 473 19.97 10.58 -15.32
C GLU A 473 18.54 10.03 -15.59
N GLU A 474 18.16 8.94 -14.92
CA GLU A 474 16.83 8.31 -15.03
C GLU A 474 15.70 9.29 -14.65
N THR A 475 15.94 10.08 -13.60
CA THR A 475 15.03 11.11 -13.10
C THR A 475 15.02 12.36 -14.00
N GLN A 476 16.16 12.75 -14.58
CA GLN A 476 16.24 13.84 -15.57
C GLN A 476 15.35 13.57 -16.79
N SER A 477 15.37 12.33 -17.31
CA SER A 477 14.56 11.91 -18.47
C SER A 477 13.05 12.02 -18.20
N LEU A 478 12.61 11.52 -17.04
CA LEU A 478 11.22 11.64 -16.61
C LEU A 478 10.82 13.10 -16.36
N LEU A 479 11.63 13.88 -15.62
CA LEU A 479 11.33 15.28 -15.32
C LEU A 479 11.26 16.13 -16.59
N LYS A 480 12.14 15.91 -17.57
CA LYS A 480 12.06 16.57 -18.88
C LYS A 480 10.73 16.29 -19.58
N THR A 481 10.23 15.06 -19.50
CA THR A 481 8.93 14.66 -20.06
C THR A 481 7.77 15.37 -19.35
N LEU A 482 7.80 15.42 -18.02
CA LEU A 482 6.78 16.08 -17.20
C LEU A 482 6.79 17.62 -17.34
N VAL A 483 7.96 18.23 -17.56
CA VAL A 483 8.09 19.66 -17.91
C VAL A 483 7.37 19.93 -19.24
N CYS A 484 7.58 19.11 -20.28
CA CYS A 484 6.84 19.22 -21.54
C CYS A 484 5.33 19.05 -21.33
N GLU A 485 4.89 18.06 -20.55
CA GLU A 485 3.47 17.81 -20.25
C GLU A 485 2.80 19.01 -19.55
N ALA A 486 3.48 19.59 -18.56
CA ALA A 486 3.05 20.77 -17.79
C ALA A 486 3.07 22.10 -18.59
N GLU A 487 3.71 22.11 -19.76
CA GLU A 487 3.77 23.26 -20.68
C GLU A 487 2.82 23.09 -21.86
N CYS A 488 2.63 21.86 -22.37
CA CYS A 488 1.54 21.50 -23.29
C CYS A 488 0.16 21.83 -22.70
N THR A 489 -0.02 21.71 -21.38
CA THR A 489 -1.27 22.15 -20.70
C THR A 489 -1.52 23.67 -20.75
N LYS A 490 -0.57 24.48 -21.24
CA LYS A 490 -0.66 25.95 -21.37
C LYS A 490 -0.63 26.45 -22.82
N HIS A 491 -0.06 25.67 -23.73
CA HIS A 491 0.33 26.16 -25.06
C HIS A 491 -0.78 26.20 -26.11
N SER A 492 -2.00 25.76 -25.81
CA SER A 492 -3.19 25.91 -26.69
C SER A 492 -3.72 27.35 -26.81
N SER A 493 -2.98 28.36 -26.31
CA SER A 493 -3.45 29.73 -26.11
C SER A 493 -3.02 30.74 -27.19
N ILE A 494 -2.74 30.28 -28.42
CA ILE A 494 -2.52 31.15 -29.59
C ILE A 494 -3.38 30.69 -30.77
N HIS A 495 -4.63 31.16 -30.80
CA HIS A 495 -5.40 31.24 -32.03
C HIS A 495 -5.30 32.66 -32.60
N THR A 496 -5.05 32.77 -33.91
CA THR A 496 -5.26 34.01 -34.67
C THR A 496 -6.72 34.42 -34.57
N ALA A 497 -6.98 35.71 -34.33
CA ALA A 497 -8.33 36.21 -34.11
C ALA A 497 -9.24 36.01 -35.33
N HIS A 498 -10.42 35.42 -35.10
CA HIS A 498 -11.71 36.07 -35.36
C HIS A 498 -12.85 35.35 -34.60
N ASP A 499 -13.64 36.15 -33.89
CA ASP A 499 -14.96 35.95 -33.30
C ASP A 499 -15.31 34.79 -32.31
N GLU A 500 -15.88 35.26 -31.19
CA GLU A 500 -16.80 34.68 -30.19
C GLU A 500 -16.43 33.41 -29.36
N SER A 501 -16.23 33.70 -28.07
CA SER A 501 -16.44 32.86 -26.87
C SER A 501 -16.19 31.34 -26.96
N LYS A 502 -14.95 30.94 -26.65
CA LYS A 502 -14.65 29.60 -26.12
C LYS A 502 -13.81 29.72 -24.84
N GLN A 503 -14.18 28.95 -23.82
CA GLN A 503 -13.38 28.74 -22.62
C GLN A 503 -13.13 27.24 -22.47
N GLU A 504 -11.87 26.85 -22.44
CA GLU A 504 -11.42 25.46 -22.28
C GLU A 504 -10.47 25.39 -21.08
N GLU A 505 -10.63 24.37 -20.23
CA GLU A 505 -9.78 24.16 -19.06
C GLU A 505 -9.07 22.79 -19.11
N CYS A 506 -7.80 22.77 -18.69
CA CYS A 506 -7.08 21.56 -18.28
C CYS A 506 -6.89 20.42 -19.30
N GLY A 507 -6.65 20.74 -20.57
CA GLY A 507 -5.82 19.88 -21.46
C GLY A 507 -6.48 18.63 -22.05
N VAL A 508 -7.82 18.58 -22.13
CA VAL A 508 -8.54 17.52 -22.87
C VAL A 508 -8.63 17.90 -24.35
N TYR A 509 -8.15 17.04 -25.25
CA TYR A 509 -8.33 17.19 -26.70
C TYR A 509 -9.77 16.85 -27.11
N ILE A 510 -10.61 17.87 -27.27
CA ILE A 510 -11.99 17.74 -27.76
C ILE A 510 -11.99 17.68 -29.29
N LYS A 511 -12.63 16.67 -29.89
CA LYS A 511 -12.83 16.59 -31.35
C LYS A 511 -14.23 17.05 -31.74
N THR A 512 -14.40 18.36 -31.97
CA THR A 512 -15.62 18.87 -32.61
C THR A 512 -15.70 18.43 -34.07
N LEU A 513 -16.76 17.71 -34.47
CA LEU A 513 -17.06 17.53 -35.89
C LEU A 513 -17.50 18.87 -36.50
N SER A 514 -16.97 19.19 -37.66
CA SER A 514 -17.33 20.38 -38.44
C SER A 514 -18.64 20.15 -39.21
N ASN A 515 -19.78 20.34 -38.55
CA ASN A 515 -21.08 20.40 -39.20
C ASN A 515 -21.24 21.72 -39.97
N SER A 516 -20.63 21.82 -41.15
CA SER A 516 -20.94 22.86 -42.14
C SER A 516 -22.27 22.52 -42.82
N PRO A 517 -23.32 23.37 -42.75
CA PRO A 517 -24.53 23.16 -43.54
C PRO A 517 -24.26 23.41 -45.03
N GLU A 518 -24.65 22.47 -45.90
CA GLU A 518 -24.54 22.64 -47.35
C GLU A 518 -25.52 23.73 -47.85
N CYS A 519 -25.00 24.93 -48.11
CA CYS A 519 -25.79 26.01 -48.68
C CYS A 519 -25.90 25.88 -50.20
N PHE A 520 -26.80 25.02 -50.68
CA PHE A 520 -27.15 24.91 -52.10
C PHE A 520 -27.92 26.15 -52.58
N LEU A 521 -27.33 26.97 -53.46
CA LEU A 521 -28.08 27.92 -54.29
C LEU A 521 -27.43 28.14 -55.68
N VAL A 522 -27.83 27.27 -56.62
CA VAL A 522 -28.13 27.51 -58.04
C VAL A 522 -27.29 28.52 -58.85
N HIS A 523 -26.76 28.06 -59.99
CA HIS A 523 -26.75 28.78 -61.29
C HIS A 523 -26.57 27.76 -62.43
N GLY A 524 -27.49 27.67 -63.41
CA GLY A 524 -27.34 26.62 -64.45
C GLY A 524 -28.43 26.36 -65.52
N LYS A 525 -29.18 27.37 -65.97
CA LYS A 525 -30.28 27.31 -66.98
C LYS A 525 -31.59 26.62 -66.54
#